data_AF-A0A5R2NBU1-F1
#
_entry.id   AF-A0A5R2NBU1-F1
#
_cell.length_a   1.000
_cell.length_b   1.000
_cell.length_c   1.000
_cell.angle_alpha   90.00
_cell.angle_beta   90.00
_cell.angle_gamma   90.00
#
_symmetry.space_group_name_H-M   'P 1'
#
loop_
_entity.id
_entity.type
_entity.pdbx_description
1 polymer ?
#
loop_
_entity_poly.entity_id
_entity_poly.type
_entity_poly.pdbx_seq_one_letter_code
_entity_poly.pdbx_strand_id
1 'polypeptide(L)'
;ASIDTPDAATVVFHLSQPDVPILTAMSDVNAAIVPAAEIKAGSIGTKAVGSGPFKLDKWDPNAKEVLSANKDWAGGATGVDGIEISVLPDEAAILAAMRTKQIDFALLNDPLVATLVPKEPTLQLNRVPVLAYHVLQLNPSRKPMTELKVRQAISCAIDRQEVLDTASLGEGKVTGPLTIPALATDPT
;
A
#
# COMPACT_ATOMS: atom_id res chain seq x y z
N ALA A 1 -21.25 -2.84 22.28
CA ALA A 1 -20.28 -3.87 21.89
C ALA A 1 -19.29 -4.06 23.03
N SER A 2 -18.75 -5.27 23.21
CA SER A 2 -17.72 -5.60 24.23
C SER A 2 -16.73 -6.63 23.68
N ILE A 3 -15.60 -6.80 24.37
CA ILE A 3 -14.59 -7.81 24.07
C ILE A 3 -14.26 -8.53 25.39
N ASP A 4 -14.41 -9.85 25.40
CA ASP A 4 -14.16 -10.69 26.57
C ASP A 4 -12.98 -11.63 26.29
N THR A 5 -12.21 -11.96 27.33
CA THR A 5 -11.08 -12.92 27.26
C THR A 5 -11.30 -14.02 28.31
N PRO A 6 -12.13 -15.04 28.02
CA PRO A 6 -12.49 -16.07 28.99
C PRO A 6 -11.29 -16.92 29.44
N ASP A 7 -10.24 -16.99 28.62
CA ASP A 7 -8.95 -17.61 28.95
C ASP A 7 -7.80 -16.91 28.18
N ALA A 8 -6.57 -17.43 28.33
CA ALA A 8 -5.37 -16.81 27.77
C ALA A 8 -5.24 -16.93 26.23
N ALA A 9 -5.98 -17.83 25.59
CA ALA A 9 -5.89 -18.11 24.15
C ALA A 9 -7.20 -17.81 23.39
N THR A 10 -8.23 -17.31 24.09
CA THR A 10 -9.56 -17.06 23.53
C THR A 10 -9.94 -15.58 23.66
N VAL A 11 -10.38 -14.97 22.56
CA VAL A 11 -10.95 -13.62 22.52
C VAL A 11 -12.35 -13.69 21.92
N VAL A 12 -13.35 -13.12 22.59
CA VAL A 12 -14.74 -13.10 22.16
C VAL A 12 -15.18 -11.67 21.88
N PHE A 13 -15.63 -11.41 20.66
CA PHE A 13 -16.16 -10.11 20.24
C PHE A 13 -17.69 -10.11 20.27
N HIS A 14 -18.28 -9.24 21.08
CA HIS A 14 -19.73 -9.03 21.14
C HIS A 14 -20.11 -7.77 20.36
N LEU A 15 -20.61 -7.96 19.15
CA LEU A 15 -21.00 -6.87 18.25
C LEU A 15 -22.39 -6.34 18.61
N SER A 16 -22.60 -5.03 18.45
CA SER A 16 -23.92 -4.42 18.69
C SER A 16 -24.94 -4.74 17.59
N GLN A 17 -24.46 -5.07 16.39
CA GLN A 17 -25.24 -5.47 15.22
C GLN A 17 -24.41 -6.47 14.39
N PRO A 18 -25.05 -7.25 13.49
CA PRO A 18 -24.32 -8.10 12.56
C PRO A 18 -23.34 -7.29 11.69
N ASP A 19 -22.09 -7.75 11.62
CA ASP A 19 -21.03 -7.15 10.79
C ASP A 19 -20.38 -8.26 9.95
N VAL A 20 -20.76 -8.34 8.68
CA VAL A 20 -20.26 -9.36 7.74
C VAL A 20 -18.76 -9.19 7.42
N PRO A 21 -18.24 -7.98 7.12
CA PRO A 21 -16.83 -7.80 6.76
C PRO A 21 -15.84 -7.85 7.92
N ILE A 22 -16.26 -8.06 9.18
CA ILE A 22 -15.38 -8.00 10.35
C ILE A 22 -14.13 -8.89 10.23
N LEU A 23 -14.25 -10.10 9.68
CA LEU A 23 -13.11 -11.00 9.51
C LEU A 23 -12.07 -10.42 8.53
N THR A 24 -12.53 -9.77 7.45
CA THR A 24 -11.63 -9.07 6.53
C THR A 24 -11.02 -7.85 7.19
N ALA A 25 -11.80 -7.07 7.95
CA ALA A 25 -11.28 -5.90 8.66
C ALA A 25 -10.19 -6.29 9.68
N MET A 26 -10.33 -7.43 10.35
CA MET A 26 -9.32 -7.95 11.29
C MET A 26 -8.04 -8.47 10.63
N SER A 27 -8.05 -8.68 9.31
CA SER A 27 -6.85 -9.07 8.55
C SER A 27 -6.03 -7.88 8.04
N ASP A 28 -6.53 -6.65 8.22
CA ASP A 28 -5.89 -5.41 7.78
C ASP A 28 -4.85 -4.92 8.80
N VAL A 29 -3.89 -4.11 8.35
CA VAL A 29 -2.84 -3.51 9.19
C VAL A 29 -3.41 -2.69 10.35
N ASN A 30 -4.60 -2.10 10.18
CA ASN A 30 -5.26 -1.33 11.25
C ASN A 30 -5.70 -2.18 12.44
N ALA A 31 -5.76 -3.50 12.30
CA ALA A 31 -6.07 -4.46 13.36
C ALA A 31 -4.81 -5.13 13.96
N ALA A 32 -3.62 -4.59 13.70
CA ALA A 32 -2.37 -5.12 14.22
C ALA A 32 -2.38 -5.25 15.76
N ILE A 33 -1.96 -6.41 16.26
CA ILE A 33 -1.84 -6.67 17.69
C ILE A 33 -0.53 -6.10 18.20
N VAL A 34 -0.62 -5.18 19.17
CA VAL A 34 0.54 -4.52 19.79
C VAL A 34 0.59 -4.83 21.29
N PRO A 35 1.76 -4.76 21.95
CA PRO A 35 1.86 -5.02 23.37
C PRO A 35 1.07 -4.00 24.21
N ALA A 36 0.22 -4.49 25.11
CA ALA A 36 -0.58 -3.64 26.01
C ALA A 36 0.27 -2.68 26.86
N ALA A 37 1.50 -3.08 27.21
CA ALA A 37 2.44 -2.25 27.97
C ALA A 37 2.86 -0.99 27.18
N GLU A 38 3.08 -1.10 25.87
CA GLU A 38 3.47 0.02 25.01
C GLU A 38 2.28 0.97 24.76
N ILE A 39 1.06 0.42 24.67
CA ILE A 39 -0.17 1.24 24.65
C ILE A 39 -0.24 2.08 25.93
N LYS A 40 -0.09 1.45 27.10
CA LYS A 40 -0.15 2.13 28.40
C LYS A 40 0.96 3.16 28.57
N ALA A 41 2.13 2.92 28.00
CA ALA A 41 3.26 3.84 28.02
C ALA A 41 3.13 4.98 26.97
N GLY A 42 2.20 4.90 26.02
CA GLY A 42 2.04 5.88 24.95
C GLY A 42 3.16 5.86 23.91
N SER A 43 3.92 4.77 23.83
CA SER A 43 5.13 4.64 22.99
C SER A 43 4.88 4.01 21.63
N ILE A 44 3.66 3.58 21.32
CA ILE A 44 3.32 2.91 20.04
C ILE A 44 3.63 3.74 18.79
N GLY A 45 3.70 5.07 18.90
CA GLY A 45 4.03 5.97 17.80
C GLY A 45 5.54 6.17 17.57
N THR A 46 6.38 5.77 18.51
CA THR A 46 7.84 5.97 18.46
C THR A 46 8.64 4.68 18.62
N LYS A 47 7.99 3.60 19.06
CA LYS A 47 8.54 2.25 19.15
C LYS A 47 7.69 1.28 18.35
N ALA A 48 8.28 0.67 17.33
CA ALA A 48 7.65 -0.42 16.60
C ALA A 48 7.92 -1.74 17.32
N VAL A 49 6.93 -2.23 18.07
CA VAL A 49 6.99 -3.54 18.73
C VAL A 49 5.79 -4.37 18.31
N GLY A 50 6.05 -5.55 17.74
CA GLY A 50 5.01 -6.46 17.26
C GLY A 50 5.48 -7.91 17.29
N SER A 51 4.60 -8.81 16.83
CA SER A 51 4.84 -10.25 16.76
C SER A 51 5.33 -10.73 15.39
N GLY A 52 5.73 -9.82 14.50
CA GLY A 52 6.10 -10.12 13.12
C GLY A 52 7.49 -10.76 12.95
N PRO A 53 7.84 -11.14 11.71
CA PRO A 53 9.11 -11.78 11.36
C PRO A 53 10.34 -10.86 11.45
N PHE A 54 10.15 -9.54 11.54
CA PHE A 54 11.25 -8.57 11.63
C PHE A 54 11.04 -7.59 12.79
N LYS A 55 12.14 -7.15 13.40
CA LYS A 55 12.20 -6.14 14.47
C LYS A 55 12.85 -4.88 13.91
N LEU A 56 12.28 -3.71 14.21
CA LEU A 56 12.88 -2.44 13.83
C LEU A 56 14.08 -2.15 14.74
N ASP A 57 15.28 -2.08 14.15
CA ASP A 57 16.52 -1.76 14.87
C ASP A 57 16.82 -0.26 14.82
N LYS A 58 16.61 0.36 13.66
CA LYS A 58 16.87 1.78 13.44
C LYS A 58 15.86 2.39 12.48
N TRP A 59 15.44 3.61 12.78
CA TRP A 59 14.64 4.45 11.90
C TRP A 59 15.24 5.84 11.81
N ASP A 60 15.71 6.20 10.61
CA ASP A 60 16.13 7.54 10.23
C ASP A 60 15.07 8.11 9.30
N PRO A 61 14.20 9.03 9.78
CA PRO A 61 13.09 9.57 8.98
C PRO A 61 13.57 10.12 7.63
N ASN A 62 12.85 9.76 6.56
CA ASN A 62 13.13 10.14 5.16
C ASN A 62 14.47 9.66 4.60
N ALA A 63 15.17 8.74 5.29
CA ALA A 63 16.47 8.24 4.85
C ALA A 63 16.49 6.71 4.81
N LYS A 64 16.28 6.05 5.96
CA LYS A 64 16.54 4.62 6.07
C LYS A 64 15.83 3.95 7.25
N GLU A 65 15.40 2.71 7.05
CA GLU A 65 14.96 1.78 8.09
C GLU A 65 15.82 0.53 8.07
N VAL A 66 16.22 0.06 9.24
CA VAL A 66 16.97 -1.19 9.41
C VAL A 66 16.15 -2.13 10.27
N LEU A 67 15.90 -3.31 9.75
CA LEU A 67 15.17 -4.36 10.45
C LEU A 67 16.01 -5.63 10.54
N SER A 68 16.02 -6.27 11.71
CA SER A 68 16.62 -7.58 11.93
C SER A 68 15.56 -8.67 11.96
N ALA A 69 15.94 -9.89 11.58
CA ALA A 69 15.07 -11.06 11.71
C ALA A 69 14.70 -11.32 13.18
N ASN A 70 13.40 -11.51 13.44
CA ASN A 70 12.89 -11.92 14.73
C ASN A 70 13.09 -13.44 14.93
N LYS A 71 14.15 -13.82 15.64
CA LYS A 71 14.44 -15.23 15.97
C LYS A 71 13.36 -15.91 16.81
N ASP A 72 12.52 -15.13 17.48
CA ASP A 72 11.42 -15.62 18.32
C ASP A 72 10.08 -15.62 17.59
N TRP A 73 10.08 -15.40 16.27
CA TRP A 73 8.85 -15.36 15.48
C TRP A 73 8.17 -16.74 15.44
N ALA A 74 6.88 -16.77 15.78
CA ALA A 74 6.09 -18.00 15.79
C ALA A 74 5.95 -18.66 14.40
N GLY A 75 6.18 -17.91 13.32
CA GLY A 75 6.15 -18.42 11.95
C GLY A 75 7.44 -19.14 11.50
N GLY A 76 8.48 -19.18 12.34
CA GLY A 76 9.74 -19.88 12.04
C GLY A 76 10.85 -18.97 11.52
N ALA A 77 11.76 -19.52 10.72
CA ALA A 77 12.91 -18.78 10.22
C ALA A 77 12.54 -17.91 9.01
N THR A 78 13.08 -16.69 8.97
CA THR A 78 13.06 -15.84 7.78
C THR A 78 14.12 -16.31 6.78
N GLY A 79 13.87 -16.14 5.48
CA GLY A 79 14.84 -16.47 4.43
C GLY A 79 16.04 -15.50 4.35
N VAL A 80 16.03 -14.43 5.15
CA VAL A 80 17.07 -13.39 5.24
C VAL A 80 17.25 -12.96 6.69
N ASP A 81 18.44 -12.49 7.05
CA ASP A 81 18.78 -12.06 8.42
C ASP A 81 18.27 -10.66 8.77
N GLY A 82 17.86 -9.88 7.77
CA GLY A 82 17.38 -8.52 7.96
C GLY A 82 16.98 -7.86 6.65
N ILE A 83 16.38 -6.69 6.76
CA ILE A 83 15.95 -5.84 5.65
C ILE A 83 16.45 -4.43 5.90
N GLU A 84 17.01 -3.82 4.88
CA GLU A 84 17.33 -2.41 4.86
C GLU A 84 16.43 -1.72 3.82
N ILE A 85 15.59 -0.79 4.28
CA ILE A 85 14.73 0.00 3.41
C ILE A 85 15.35 1.39 3.29
N SER A 86 15.75 1.78 2.09
CA SER A 86 16.31 3.11 1.82
C SER A 86 15.29 3.96 1.09
N VAL A 87 15.16 5.23 1.50
CA VAL A 87 14.26 6.20 0.85
C VAL A 87 15.03 6.96 -0.22
N LEU A 88 14.74 6.62 -1.49
CA LEU A 88 15.30 7.30 -2.66
C LEU A 88 14.14 7.97 -3.42
N PRO A 89 14.08 9.31 -3.49
CA PRO A 89 12.99 10.00 -4.19
C PRO A 89 13.04 9.90 -5.72
N ASP A 90 14.20 9.57 -6.30
CA ASP A 90 14.42 9.55 -7.75
C ASP A 90 14.52 8.11 -8.26
N GLU A 91 13.61 7.71 -9.13
CA GLU A 91 13.53 6.34 -9.65
C GLU A 91 14.70 5.99 -10.60
N ALA A 92 15.29 6.97 -11.28
CA ALA A 92 16.48 6.74 -12.10
C ALA A 92 17.71 6.40 -11.23
N ALA A 93 17.84 7.05 -10.06
CA ALA A 93 18.84 6.71 -9.06
C ALA A 93 18.60 5.32 -8.45
N ILE A 94 17.34 4.94 -8.20
CA ILE A 94 16.97 3.57 -7.79
C ILE A 94 17.46 2.56 -8.83
N LEU A 95 17.14 2.77 -10.12
CA LEU A 95 17.57 1.87 -11.19
C LEU A 95 19.10 1.78 -11.29
N ALA A 96 19.81 2.91 -11.13
CA ALA A 96 21.27 2.93 -11.09
C ALA A 96 21.83 2.12 -9.91
N ALA A 97 21.23 2.22 -8.72
CA ALA A 97 21.62 1.45 -7.54
C ALA A 97 21.30 -0.06 -7.69
N MET A 98 20.22 -0.41 -8.39
CA MET A 98 19.92 -1.81 -8.72
C MET A 98 20.97 -2.40 -9.69
N ARG A 99 21.44 -1.62 -10.68
CA ARG A 99 22.51 -2.06 -11.61
C ARG A 99 23.82 -2.38 -10.89
N THR A 100 24.14 -1.64 -9.83
CA THR A 100 25.33 -1.87 -9.01
C THR A 100 25.10 -2.89 -7.88
N LYS A 101 23.90 -3.47 -7.78
CA LYS A 101 23.47 -4.39 -6.71
C LYS A 101 23.54 -3.80 -5.31
N GLN A 102 23.40 -2.47 -5.20
CA GLN A 102 23.21 -1.80 -3.91
C GLN A 102 21.76 -1.95 -3.42
N ILE A 103 20.81 -2.16 -4.33
CA ILE A 103 19.41 -2.42 -4.03
C ILE A 103 19.01 -3.75 -4.70
N ASP A 104 18.49 -4.68 -3.89
CA ASP A 104 18.03 -5.99 -4.37
C ASP A 104 16.59 -5.95 -4.91
N PHE A 105 15.77 -5.04 -4.38
CA PHE A 105 14.35 -4.91 -4.71
C PHE A 105 13.90 -3.45 -4.66
N ALA A 106 13.10 -3.03 -5.64
CA ALA A 106 12.49 -1.71 -5.66
C ALA A 106 11.10 -1.74 -6.29
N LEU A 107 10.28 -0.76 -5.91
CA LEU A 107 9.02 -0.43 -6.58
C LEU A 107 9.28 0.76 -7.49
N LEU A 108 8.88 0.64 -8.76
CA LEU A 108 8.94 1.71 -9.75
C LEU A 108 7.51 2.08 -10.14
N ASN A 109 7.17 3.35 -10.00
CA ASN A 109 5.87 3.92 -10.37
C ASN A 109 5.96 4.74 -11.66
N ASP A 110 7.16 5.18 -12.06
CA ASP A 110 7.38 5.85 -13.34
C ASP A 110 7.50 4.79 -14.45
N PRO A 111 6.50 4.70 -15.35
CA PRO A 111 6.52 3.71 -16.43
C PRO A 111 7.70 3.93 -17.38
N LEU A 112 8.18 5.17 -17.54
CA LEU A 112 9.35 5.46 -18.37
C LEU A 112 10.60 4.80 -17.80
N VAL A 113 10.84 4.94 -16.50
CA VAL A 113 11.98 4.27 -15.84
C VAL A 113 11.81 2.75 -15.88
N ALA A 114 10.60 2.24 -15.63
CA ALA A 114 10.31 0.82 -15.71
C ALA A 114 10.62 0.23 -17.10
N THR A 115 10.40 0.97 -18.20
CA THR A 115 10.75 0.51 -19.57
C THR A 115 12.24 0.29 -19.80
N LEU A 116 13.11 0.82 -18.92
CA LEU A 116 14.55 0.62 -19.00
C LEU A 116 14.99 -0.71 -18.37
N VAL A 117 14.23 -1.25 -17.41
CA VAL A 117 14.58 -2.49 -16.69
C VAL A 117 14.80 -3.69 -17.62
N PRO A 118 13.94 -3.96 -18.64
CA PRO A 118 14.16 -5.07 -19.57
C PRO A 118 15.45 -4.99 -20.39
N LYS A 119 16.13 -3.84 -20.40
CA LYS A 119 17.43 -3.65 -21.08
C LYS A 119 18.61 -4.08 -20.20
N GLU A 120 18.36 -4.37 -18.92
CA GLU A 120 19.37 -4.76 -17.95
C GLU A 120 19.39 -6.29 -17.77
N PRO A 121 20.47 -7.00 -18.14
CA PRO A 121 20.49 -8.46 -18.14
C PRO A 121 20.44 -9.08 -16.73
N THR A 122 20.69 -8.30 -15.69
CA THR A 122 20.70 -8.75 -14.29
C THR A 122 19.44 -8.41 -13.52
N LEU A 123 18.47 -7.72 -14.14
CA LEU A 123 17.26 -7.26 -13.48
C LEU A 123 16.03 -7.91 -14.11
N GLN A 124 15.00 -8.09 -13.29
CA GLN A 124 13.69 -8.60 -13.72
C GLN A 124 12.62 -7.56 -13.42
N LEU A 125 11.85 -7.18 -14.45
CA LEU A 125 10.66 -6.36 -14.27
C LEU A 125 9.46 -7.26 -14.00
N ASN A 126 8.88 -7.15 -12.81
CA ASN A 126 7.61 -7.79 -12.47
C ASN A 126 6.49 -6.75 -12.55
N ARG A 127 5.50 -7.00 -13.41
CA ARG A 127 4.31 -6.16 -13.55
C ARG A 127 3.16 -6.81 -12.78
N VAL A 128 2.62 -6.08 -11.82
CA VAL A 128 1.50 -6.55 -10.98
C VAL A 128 0.39 -5.51 -10.98
N PRO A 129 -0.88 -5.92 -11.11
CA PRO A 129 -2.00 -5.02 -10.88
C PRO A 129 -1.97 -4.50 -9.43
N VAL A 130 -2.18 -3.20 -9.27
CA VAL A 130 -2.29 -2.56 -7.96
C VAL A 130 -3.73 -2.08 -7.73
N LEU A 131 -4.15 -1.98 -6.46
CA LEU A 131 -5.46 -1.45 -6.09
C LEU A 131 -5.55 0.09 -6.19
N ALA A 132 -4.47 0.74 -6.61
CA ALA A 132 -4.43 2.19 -6.82
C ALA A 132 -5.22 2.58 -8.07
N TYR A 133 -5.80 3.78 -8.05
CA TYR A 133 -6.50 4.37 -9.18
C TYR A 133 -6.24 5.88 -9.24
N HIS A 134 -6.17 6.42 -10.44
CA HIS A 134 -6.09 7.87 -10.67
C HIS A 134 -7.50 8.40 -10.94
N VAL A 135 -7.91 9.42 -10.18
CA VAL A 135 -9.25 10.00 -10.29
C VAL A 135 -9.22 11.51 -10.12
N LEU A 136 -9.98 12.21 -10.95
CA LEU A 136 -10.35 13.60 -10.69
C LEU A 136 -11.57 13.63 -9.79
N GLN A 137 -11.36 13.87 -8.49
CA GLN A 137 -12.47 14.00 -7.53
C GLN A 137 -13.04 15.40 -7.56
N LEU A 138 -14.33 15.51 -7.90
CA LEU A 138 -15.06 16.77 -7.90
C LEU A 138 -15.77 16.93 -6.56
N ASN A 139 -15.56 18.05 -5.86
CA ASN A 139 -16.25 18.34 -4.60
C ASN A 139 -17.66 18.90 -4.89
N PRO A 140 -18.74 18.12 -4.73
CA PRO A 140 -20.08 18.56 -5.11
C PRO A 140 -20.66 19.64 -4.18
N SER A 141 -19.99 19.98 -3.08
CA SER A 141 -20.42 21.01 -2.13
C SER A 141 -19.87 22.41 -2.46
N ARG A 142 -19.05 22.55 -3.51
CA ARG A 142 -18.43 23.82 -3.92
C ARG A 142 -18.93 24.23 -5.31
N LYS A 143 -19.41 25.46 -5.49
CA LYS A 143 -19.78 25.98 -6.82
C LYS A 143 -18.53 26.04 -7.73
N PRO A 144 -18.62 25.72 -9.04
CA PRO A 144 -19.83 25.31 -9.77
C PRO A 144 -20.09 23.80 -9.76
N MET A 145 -19.31 23.00 -9.01
CA MET A 145 -19.44 21.55 -8.95
C MET A 145 -20.72 21.07 -8.25
N THR A 146 -21.49 21.97 -7.62
CA THR A 146 -22.84 21.69 -7.12
C THR A 146 -23.79 21.25 -8.24
N GLU A 147 -23.62 21.79 -9.45
CA GLU A 147 -24.46 21.47 -10.60
C GLU A 147 -24.06 20.13 -11.23
N LEU A 148 -25.00 19.17 -11.29
CA LEU A 148 -24.75 17.85 -11.89
C LEU A 148 -24.27 17.96 -13.35
N LYS A 149 -24.89 18.86 -14.13
CA LYS A 149 -24.53 19.08 -15.54
C LYS A 149 -23.10 19.55 -15.72
N VAL A 150 -22.56 20.33 -14.77
CA VAL A 150 -21.16 20.77 -14.82
C VAL A 150 -20.21 19.59 -14.60
N ARG A 151 -20.50 18.72 -13.63
CA ARG A 151 -19.71 17.50 -13.38
C ARG A 151 -19.76 16.53 -14.57
N GLN A 152 -20.93 16.36 -15.18
CA GLN A 152 -21.10 15.57 -16.39
C GLN A 152 -20.31 16.15 -17.56
N ALA A 153 -20.37 17.48 -17.78
CA ALA A 153 -19.61 18.14 -18.83
C ALA A 153 -18.09 17.92 -18.67
N ILE A 154 -17.56 18.02 -17.45
CA ILE A 154 -16.14 17.71 -17.17
C ILE A 154 -15.84 16.24 -17.49
N SER A 155 -16.69 15.31 -17.06
CA SER A 155 -16.50 13.88 -17.33
C SER A 155 -16.47 13.54 -18.83
N CYS A 156 -17.28 14.23 -19.64
CA CYS A 156 -17.32 14.04 -21.09
C CYS A 156 -16.18 14.77 -21.82
N ALA A 157 -15.62 15.81 -21.22
CA ALA A 157 -14.53 16.58 -21.83
C ALA A 157 -13.15 15.91 -21.69
N ILE A 158 -13.02 14.90 -20.81
CA ILE A 158 -11.77 14.20 -20.56
C ILE A 158 -11.72 12.91 -21.39
N ASP A 159 -10.79 12.84 -22.32
CA ASP A 159 -10.38 11.59 -22.94
C ASP A 159 -9.48 10.82 -21.96
N ARG A 160 -10.05 9.80 -21.33
CA ARG A 160 -9.34 8.99 -20.32
C ARG A 160 -8.27 8.11 -20.94
N GLN A 161 -8.43 7.71 -22.20
CA GLN A 161 -7.46 6.89 -22.90
C GLN A 161 -6.25 7.74 -23.28
N GLU A 162 -6.47 8.95 -23.80
CA GLU A 162 -5.39 9.90 -24.09
C GLU A 162 -4.58 10.23 -22.83
N VAL A 163 -5.23 10.45 -21.69
CA VAL A 163 -4.52 10.65 -20.41
C VAL A 163 -3.68 9.44 -20.03
N LEU A 164 -4.22 8.22 -20.13
CA LEU A 164 -3.49 6.99 -19.81
C LEU A 164 -2.26 6.81 -20.73
N ASP A 165 -2.43 7.02 -22.03
CA ASP A 165 -1.39 6.81 -23.03
C ASP A 165 -0.27 7.86 -22.90
N THR A 166 -0.62 9.11 -22.59
CA THR A 166 0.34 10.21 -22.52
C THR A 166 1.03 10.32 -21.16
N ALA A 167 0.29 10.19 -20.06
CA ALA A 167 0.84 10.37 -18.72
C ALA A 167 1.45 9.10 -18.14
N SER A 168 0.95 7.92 -18.52
CA SER A 168 1.38 6.64 -17.96
C SER A 168 1.91 5.66 -19.03
N LEU A 169 2.13 6.11 -20.26
CA LEU A 169 2.64 5.29 -21.37
C LEU A 169 1.79 4.03 -21.63
N GLY A 170 0.49 4.08 -21.34
CA GLY A 170 -0.41 2.94 -21.48
C GLY A 170 -0.34 1.91 -20.35
N GLU A 171 0.49 2.11 -19.32
CA GLU A 171 0.61 1.21 -18.18
C GLU A 171 -0.57 1.40 -17.20
N GLY A 172 -1.68 0.76 -17.52
CA GLY A 172 -2.88 0.79 -16.71
C GLY A 172 -4.12 0.36 -17.49
N LYS A 173 -5.29 0.64 -16.93
CA LYS A 173 -6.57 0.37 -17.59
C LYS A 173 -7.56 1.47 -17.23
N VAL A 174 -8.24 2.02 -18.24
CA VAL A 174 -9.39 2.90 -18.01
C VAL A 174 -10.50 2.10 -17.32
N THR A 175 -11.01 2.61 -16.21
CA THR A 175 -12.02 1.95 -15.38
C THR A 175 -13.12 2.91 -14.96
N GLY A 176 -14.30 2.36 -14.67
CA GLY A 176 -15.39 3.08 -14.04
C GLY A 176 -15.11 3.41 -12.57
N PRO A 177 -16.06 4.10 -11.90
CA PRO A 177 -15.89 4.57 -10.52
C PRO A 177 -15.82 3.44 -9.47
N LEU A 178 -16.24 2.23 -9.83
CA LEU A 178 -16.07 1.03 -9.01
C LEU A 178 -14.93 0.19 -9.61
N THR A 179 -13.83 0.08 -8.88
CA THR A 179 -12.61 -0.60 -9.34
C THR A 179 -12.54 -2.07 -8.91
N ILE A 180 -13.42 -2.49 -8.00
CA ILE A 180 -13.52 -3.89 -7.56
C ILE A 180 -13.94 -4.72 -8.77
N PRO A 181 -13.17 -5.76 -9.18
CA PRO A 181 -13.47 -6.52 -10.40
C PRO A 181 -14.90 -7.08 -10.46
N ALA A 182 -15.45 -7.49 -9.30
CA ALA A 182 -16.81 -8.01 -9.19
C ALA A 182 -17.92 -6.95 -9.37
N LEU A 183 -17.60 -5.66 -9.23
CA LEU A 183 -18.52 -4.53 -9.33
C LEU A 183 -18.08 -3.54 -10.42
N ALA A 184 -17.09 -3.91 -11.23
CA ALA A 184 -16.51 -3.03 -12.24
C ALA A 184 -17.57 -2.71 -13.29
N THR A 185 -17.91 -1.42 -13.40
CA THR A 185 -18.82 -0.92 -14.43
C THR A 185 -18.03 -0.52 -15.67
N ASP A 186 -18.62 -0.72 -16.84
CA ASP A 186 -18.06 -0.21 -18.10
C ASP A 186 -17.84 1.31 -18.00
N PRO A 187 -16.62 1.82 -18.26
CA PRO A 187 -16.34 3.25 -18.24
C PRO A 187 -16.89 4.03 -19.44
N THR A 188 -17.39 3.36 -20.50
CA THR A 188 -18.02 4.02 -21.66
C THR A 188 -19.42 4.52 -21.36
#